data_AF-A0A660QNB1-F1
#
_entry.id   AF-A0A660QNB1-F1
#
_cell.length_a   1.000
_cell.length_b   1.000
_cell.length_c   1.000
_cell.angle_alpha   90.00
_cell.angle_beta   90.00
_cell.angle_gamma   90.00
#
_symmetry.space_group_name_H-M   'P 1'
#
loop_
_entity.id
_entity.type
_entity.pdbx_description
1 polymer ?
#
loop_
_entity_poly.entity_id
_entity_poly.type
_entity_poly.pdbx_seq_one_letter_code
_entity_poly.pdbx_strand_id
1 'polypeptide(L)'
;MMKIRGYIFVDVLIGLLLVSVAFGVVLNCKTNQDQKLLWAFEKELASRSASSLFMRMKKKMDLPERVNGFYVQQQGTSVVLKGCYGNYTYALEDGLH
;
A
#
# COMPACT_ATOMS: atom_id res chain seq x y z
N MET A 1 7.83 -2.07 57.29
CA MET A 1 7.65 -0.88 56.42
C MET A 1 8.25 -1.08 55.01
N MET A 2 8.32 -2.33 54.51
CA MET A 2 9.01 -2.69 53.24
C MET A 2 8.04 -3.18 52.15
N LYS A 3 6.85 -3.67 52.53
CA LYS A 3 5.80 -4.14 51.61
C LYS A 3 5.16 -3.00 50.79
N ILE A 4 4.86 -1.85 51.42
CA ILE A 4 4.18 -0.71 50.76
C ILE A 4 5.01 -0.14 49.59
N ARG A 5 6.35 -0.13 49.72
CA ARG A 5 7.26 0.35 48.67
C ARG A 5 7.34 -0.60 47.46
N GLY A 6 7.17 -1.90 47.67
CA GLY A 6 7.15 -2.88 46.58
C GLY A 6 5.92 -2.77 45.68
N TYR A 7 4.75 -2.50 46.26
CA TYR A 7 3.51 -2.29 45.49
C TYR A 7 3.60 -1.06 44.59
N ILE A 8 4.12 0.07 45.11
CA ILE A 8 4.31 1.29 44.31
C ILE A 8 5.27 1.04 43.14
N PHE A 9 6.34 0.28 43.35
CA PHE A 9 7.30 -0.03 42.29
C PHE A 9 6.69 -0.92 41.19
N VAL A 10 5.92 -1.93 41.58
CA VAL A 10 5.22 -2.82 40.65
C VAL A 10 4.14 -2.06 39.89
N ASP A 11 3.37 -1.20 40.55
CA ASP A 11 2.32 -0.39 39.90
C ASP A 11 2.92 0.58 38.86
N VAL A 12 4.07 1.20 39.17
CA VAL A 12 4.78 2.06 38.21
C VAL A 12 5.31 1.27 37.02
N LEU A 13 5.86 0.06 37.23
CA LEU A 13 6.30 -0.81 36.15
C LEU A 13 5.15 -1.24 35.24
N ILE A 14 4.01 -1.63 35.83
CA ILE A 14 2.81 -2.00 35.07
C ILE A 14 2.29 -0.79 34.29
N GLY A 15 2.24 0.40 34.91
CA GLY A 15 1.84 1.64 34.25
C GLY A 15 2.72 1.97 33.05
N LEU A 16 4.04 1.88 33.18
CA LEU A 16 4.99 2.09 32.09
C LEU A 16 4.82 1.05 30.98
N LEU A 17 4.56 -0.21 31.35
CA LEU A 17 4.30 -1.28 30.38
C LEU A 17 3.03 -0.98 29.57
N LEU A 18 1.94 -0.58 30.23
CA LEU A 18 0.69 -0.24 29.56
C LEU A 18 0.85 0.95 28.61
N VAL A 19 1.58 1.99 29.02
CA VAL A 19 1.86 3.17 28.18
C VAL A 19 2.69 2.78 26.95
N SER A 20 3.73 1.96 27.12
CA SER A 20 4.58 1.52 26.00
C SER A 20 3.82 0.62 25.01
N VAL A 21 2.96 -0.27 25.50
CA VAL A 21 2.08 -1.10 24.65
C VAL A 21 1.08 -0.22 23.89
N ALA A 22 0.42 0.72 24.57
CA ALA A 22 -0.53 1.63 23.93
C ALA A 22 0.15 2.46 22.83
N PHE A 23 1.34 2.99 23.10
CA PHE A 23 2.11 3.75 22.12
C PHE A 23 2.53 2.88 20.93
N GLY A 24 2.99 1.65 21.18
CA GLY A 24 3.34 0.69 20.13
C GLY A 24 2.15 0.30 19.24
N VAL A 25 0.95 0.16 19.81
CA VAL A 25 -0.28 -0.09 19.05
C VAL A 25 -0.63 1.11 18.17
N VAL A 26 -0.60 2.33 18.71
CA VAL A 26 -0.91 3.55 17.95
C VAL A 26 0.05 3.74 16.78
N LEU A 27 1.36 3.57 17.02
CA LEU A 27 2.35 3.65 15.96
C LEU A 27 2.12 2.59 14.89
N ASN A 28 1.98 1.32 15.26
CA ASN A 28 1.74 0.25 14.29
C ASN A 28 0.45 0.46 13.48
N CYS A 29 -0.63 0.92 14.11
CA CYS A 29 -1.87 1.26 13.42
C CYS A 29 -1.66 2.37 12.38
N LYS A 30 -0.92 3.43 12.74
CA LYS A 30 -0.62 4.53 11.82
C LYS A 30 0.22 4.07 10.64
N THR A 31 1.31 3.34 10.88
CA THR A 31 2.18 2.85 9.79
C THR A 31 1.43 1.90 8.85
N ASN A 32 0.59 1.02 9.38
CA ASN A 32 -0.23 0.12 8.58
C ASN A 32 -1.30 0.86 7.76
N GLN A 33 -1.90 1.92 8.33
CA GLN A 33 -2.85 2.77 7.59
C GLN A 33 -2.16 3.53 6.46
N ASP A 34 -0.99 4.11 6.71
CA ASP A 34 -0.22 4.84 5.70
C ASP A 34 0.19 3.91 4.55
N GLN A 35 0.65 2.69 4.85
CA GLN A 35 0.97 1.70 3.81
C GLN A 35 -0.25 1.26 3.00
N LYS A 36 -1.40 1.04 3.64
CA LYS A 36 -2.64 0.72 2.94
C LYS A 36 -3.09 1.86 2.04
N LEU A 37 -2.95 3.10 2.49
CA LEU A 37 -3.28 4.29 1.72
C LEU A 37 -2.39 4.43 0.48
N LEU A 38 -1.07 4.25 0.66
CA LEU A 38 -0.11 4.25 -0.44
C LEU A 38 -0.41 3.17 -1.46
N TRP A 39 -0.74 1.96 -1.00
CA TRP A 39 -1.12 0.86 -1.90
C TRP A 39 -2.42 1.13 -2.65
N ALA A 40 -3.43 1.70 -2.00
CA ALA A 40 -4.68 2.09 -2.62
C ALA A 40 -4.48 3.20 -3.67
N PHE A 41 -3.65 4.19 -3.35
CA PHE A 41 -3.30 5.26 -4.29
C PHE A 41 -2.55 4.73 -5.50
N GLU A 42 -1.57 3.84 -5.29
CA GLU A 42 -0.84 3.21 -6.39
C GLU A 42 -1.76 2.39 -7.29
N LYS A 43 -2.70 1.63 -6.70
CA LYS A 43 -3.70 0.86 -7.46
C LYS A 43 -4.61 1.75 -8.30
N GLU A 44 -5.08 2.87 -7.76
CA GLU A 44 -5.90 3.85 -8.48
C GLU A 44 -5.10 4.50 -9.63
N LEU A 45 -3.85 4.87 -9.37
CA LEU A 45 -2.96 5.43 -10.38
C LEU A 45 -2.65 4.43 -11.49
N ALA A 46 -2.46 3.15 -11.15
CA ALA A 46 -2.26 2.07 -12.10
C ALA A 46 -3.50 1.89 -13.00
N SER A 47 -4.70 1.91 -12.41
CA SER A 47 -5.97 1.82 -13.15
C SER A 47 -6.11 2.94 -14.21
N ARG A 48 -5.89 4.20 -13.79
CA ARG A 48 -5.93 5.35 -14.70
C ARG A 48 -4.87 5.27 -15.80
N SER A 49 -3.67 4.79 -15.44
CA SER A 49 -2.58 4.60 -16.38
C SER A 49 -2.92 3.52 -17.41
N ALA A 50 -3.53 2.42 -16.98
CA ALA A 50 -3.97 1.34 -17.85
C ALA A 50 -4.97 1.82 -18.90
N SER A 51 -5.94 2.68 -18.55
CA SER A 51 -6.89 3.25 -19.51
C SER A 51 -6.19 3.99 -20.67
N SER A 52 -5.15 4.77 -20.35
CA SER A 52 -4.38 5.49 -21.37
C SER A 52 -3.57 4.55 -22.27
N LEU A 53 -3.05 3.45 -21.71
CA LEU A 53 -2.29 2.42 -22.43
C LEU A 53 -3.20 1.58 -23.32
N PHE A 54 -4.41 1.28 -22.87
CA PHE A 54 -5.40 0.59 -23.68
C PHE A 54 -5.83 1.41 -24.89
N MET A 55 -5.97 2.73 -24.76
CA MET A 55 -6.22 3.61 -25.90
C MET A 55 -5.09 3.54 -26.93
N ARG A 56 -3.83 3.43 -26.48
CA ARG A 56 -2.68 3.24 -27.38
C ARG A 56 -2.69 1.86 -28.04
N MET A 57 -2.97 0.80 -27.29
CA MET A 57 -3.11 -0.55 -27.84
C MET A 57 -4.21 -0.64 -28.90
N LYS A 58 -5.40 -0.05 -28.63
CA LYS A 58 -6.50 0.01 -29.60
C LYS A 58 -6.12 0.75 -30.88
N LYS A 59 -5.30 1.80 -30.76
CA LYS A 59 -4.77 2.56 -31.90
C LYS A 59 -3.53 1.91 -32.56
N LYS A 60 -3.11 0.73 -32.12
CA LYS A 60 -1.88 0.04 -32.56
C LYS A 60 -0.64 0.93 -32.47
N MET A 61 -0.59 1.77 -31.44
CA MET A 61 0.58 2.59 -31.12
C MET A 61 1.50 1.84 -30.16
N ASP A 62 2.79 2.14 -30.23
CA ASP A 62 3.78 1.58 -29.29
C ASP A 62 3.46 1.97 -27.85
N LEU A 63 3.61 0.99 -26.96
CA LEU A 63 3.48 1.17 -25.53
C LEU A 63 4.79 1.75 -24.98
N PRO A 64 4.74 2.83 -24.20
CA PRO A 64 5.92 3.34 -23.51
C PRO A 64 6.41 2.32 -22.48
N GLU A 65 7.73 2.22 -22.26
CA GLU A 65 8.31 1.32 -21.26
C GLU A 65 7.93 1.70 -19.82
N ARG A 66 7.62 2.98 -19.58
CA ARG A 66 7.21 3.50 -18.27
C ARG A 66 6.07 4.51 -18.37
N VAL A 67 5.15 4.47 -17.40
CA VAL A 67 4.07 5.47 -17.24
C VAL A 67 3.83 5.70 -15.76
N ASN A 68 3.75 6.95 -15.31
CA ASN A 68 3.39 7.31 -13.93
C ASN A 68 4.16 6.55 -12.84
N GLY A 69 5.44 6.23 -13.09
CA GLY A 69 6.29 5.46 -12.19
C GLY A 69 6.19 3.93 -12.34
N PHE A 70 5.24 3.42 -13.13
CA PHE A 70 5.09 2.00 -13.42
C PHE A 70 5.95 1.58 -14.59
N TYR A 71 6.53 0.38 -14.52
CA TYR A 71 7.07 -0.31 -15.68
C TYR A 71 5.94 -1.03 -16.43
N VAL A 72 5.85 -0.79 -17.73
CA VAL A 72 4.78 -1.32 -18.58
C VAL A 72 5.26 -2.57 -19.29
N GLN A 73 4.51 -3.65 -19.16
CA GLN A 73 4.76 -4.89 -19.89
C GLN A 73 3.47 -5.35 -20.55
N GLN A 74 3.49 -5.49 -21.88
CA GLN A 74 2.37 -6.07 -22.62
C GLN A 74 2.44 -7.60 -22.52
N GLN A 75 1.32 -8.24 -22.20
CA GLN A 75 1.15 -9.69 -22.24
C GLN A 75 -0.11 -10.02 -23.04
N GLY A 76 0.05 -10.21 -24.35
CA GLY A 76 -1.07 -10.45 -25.27
C GLY A 76 -2.03 -9.25 -25.31
N THR A 77 -3.26 -9.46 -24.85
CA THR A 77 -4.33 -8.44 -24.72
C THR A 77 -4.32 -7.73 -23.37
N SER A 78 -3.40 -8.07 -22.47
CA SER A 78 -3.30 -7.49 -21.14
C SER A 78 -2.09 -6.57 -21.01
N VAL A 79 -2.21 -5.58 -20.13
CA VAL A 79 -1.12 -4.69 -19.72
C VAL A 79 -0.81 -4.97 -18.26
N VAL A 80 0.46 -5.26 -17.97
CA VAL A 80 0.99 -5.40 -16.62
C VAL A 80 1.76 -4.13 -16.27
N LEU A 81 1.32 -3.48 -15.20
CA LEU A 81 1.97 -2.31 -14.60
C LEU A 81 2.68 -2.75 -13.34
N LYS A 82 4.02 -2.72 -13.36
CA LYS A 82 4.84 -3.06 -12.19
C LYS A 82 5.17 -1.78 -11.42
N GLY A 83 4.65 -1.69 -10.21
CA GLY A 83 4.87 -0.58 -9.28
C GLY A 83 5.79 -0.96 -8.13
N CYS A 84 5.90 -0.07 -7.16
CA CYS A 84 6.70 -0.26 -5.95
C CYS A 84 5.99 -1.14 -4.91
N TYR A 85 4.65 -1.07 -4.81
CA TYR A 85 3.88 -1.83 -3.83
C TYR A 85 3.15 -3.05 -4.44
N GLY A 86 3.16 -3.20 -5.78
CA GLY A 86 2.58 -4.37 -6.42
C GLY A 86 2.66 -4.38 -7.93
N ASN A 87 2.22 -5.50 -8.51
CA ASN A 87 2.03 -5.66 -9.94
C ASN A 87 0.53 -5.66 -10.24
N TYR A 88 0.11 -4.83 -11.18
CA TYR A 88 -1.29 -4.63 -11.54
C TYR A 88 -1.50 -5.06 -12.99
N THR A 89 -2.27 -6.11 -13.19
CA THR A 89 -2.61 -6.61 -14.53
C THR A 89 -4.02 -6.19 -14.89
N TYR A 90 -4.18 -5.58 -16.06
CA TYR A 90 -5.47 -5.20 -16.60
C TYR A 90 -5.62 -5.83 -17.99
N ALA A 91 -6.72 -6.54 -18.21
CA ALA A 91 -7.07 -7.10 -19.52
C ALA A 91 -7.90 -6.11 -20.34
N LEU A 92 -7.76 -6.11 -21.66
CA LEU A 92 -8.59 -5.28 -22.54
C LEU A 92 -10.09 -5.60 -22.46
N GLU A 93 -10.44 -6.81 -22.00
CA GLU A 93 -11.81 -7.34 -21.90
C GLU A 93 -12.52 -6.96 -20.60
N ASP A 94 -11.80 -6.51 -19.56
CA ASP A 94 -12.38 -5.89 -18.36
C ASP A 94 -12.82 -4.45 -18.66
N GLY A 95 -13.55 -4.30 -19.77
CA GLY A 95 -14.02 -3.05 -20.31
C GLY A 95 -14.61 -2.17 -19.24
N LEU A 96 -14.21 -0.90 -19.29
CA LEU A 96 -14.93 0.26 -18.75
C LEU A 96 -16.38 -0.09 -18.37
N HIS A 97 -16.61 -0.31 -17.09
CA HIS A 97 -17.91 -0.09 -16.45
C HIS A 97 -17.74 1.04 -15.45
#